data_AF-A0A936TLB2-F1
#
_entry.id   AF-A0A936TLB2-F1
#
_cell.length_a   1.000
_cell.length_b   1.000
_cell.length_c   1.000
_cell.angle_alpha   90.00
_cell.angle_beta   90.00
_cell.angle_gamma   90.00
#
_symmetry.space_group_name_H-M   'P 1'
#
loop_
_entity.id
_entity.type
_entity.pdbx_description
1 polymer ?
#
loop_
_entity_poly.entity_id
_entity_poly.type
_entity_poly.pdbx_seq_one_letter_code
_entity_poly.pdbx_strand_id
1 'polypeptide(L)'
;MNRKLIRTTLAEVKERELQTPPQRRAPEPRERDRDRDRDRDRDRDRDRDRDREQSSSQSRESAHAAQPKKKIPPEQTNAESFYYKKQMDSRTPMVIVLQDNEKINGTIEWYDKNSIKLHREDGPNLLILKHNIKYLYKDESDSNDDDE
;
A
#
# COMPACT_ATOMS: atom_id res chain seq x y z
N MET A 1 14.01 22.48 -24.42
CA MET A 1 14.02 23.17 -23.11
C MET A 1 14.63 22.22 -22.10
N ASN A 2 15.95 22.30 -21.89
CA ASN A 2 16.70 21.34 -21.07
C ASN A 2 16.80 21.86 -19.63
N ARG A 3 16.09 21.21 -18.70
CA ARG A 3 16.16 21.55 -17.27
C ARG A 3 17.31 20.79 -16.62
N LYS A 4 18.44 21.47 -16.43
CA LYS A 4 19.61 20.94 -15.70
C LYS A 4 19.25 20.79 -14.21
N LEU A 5 19.44 19.60 -13.64
CA LEU A 5 19.35 19.40 -12.19
C LEU A 5 20.58 20.00 -11.51
N ILE A 6 20.36 20.92 -10.58
CA ILE A 6 21.42 21.48 -9.74
C ILE A 6 21.67 20.50 -8.58
N ARG A 7 22.90 20.01 -8.44
CA ARG A 7 23.35 19.20 -7.29
C ARG A 7 23.68 20.16 -6.15
N THR A 8 22.95 20.09 -5.03
CA THR A 8 23.34 20.75 -3.79
C THR A 8 24.39 19.90 -3.07
N THR A 9 25.53 20.49 -2.72
CA THR A 9 26.62 19.80 -2.03
C THR A 9 26.36 19.75 -0.53
N LEU A 10 26.71 18.64 0.11
CA LEU A 10 26.50 18.31 1.52
C LEU A 10 27.11 19.32 2.54
N ALA A 11 27.86 20.31 2.09
CA ALA A 11 28.51 21.31 2.92
C ALA A 11 27.57 22.42 3.41
N GLU A 12 26.40 22.61 2.78
CA GLU A 12 25.50 23.75 3.07
C GLU A 12 24.47 23.50 4.19
N VAL A 13 24.34 22.25 4.66
CA VAL A 13 23.37 21.89 5.72
C VAL A 13 23.94 22.10 7.13
N LYS A 14 25.27 22.22 7.27
CA LYS A 14 25.95 22.23 8.59
C LYS A 14 26.11 23.62 9.22
N GLU A 15 25.70 24.70 8.55
CA GLU A 15 25.82 26.07 9.10
C GLU A 15 24.52 26.64 9.70
N ARG A 16 23.40 25.89 9.70
CA ARG A 16 22.11 26.35 10.26
C ARG A 16 21.87 26.01 11.73
N GLU A 17 22.83 25.39 12.41
CA GLU A 17 22.69 24.94 13.81
C GLU A 17 23.30 25.88 14.87
N LEU A 18 23.69 27.12 14.52
CA LEU A 18 24.35 28.04 15.46
C LEU A 18 23.58 29.32 15.81
N GLN A 19 22.26 29.35 15.61
CA GLN A 19 21.42 30.44 16.11
C GLN A 19 20.27 29.93 16.97
N THR A 20 20.57 29.68 18.25
CA THR A 20 19.58 29.50 19.31
C THR A 20 19.68 30.68 20.30
N PRO A 21 18.58 31.40 20.61
CA PRO A 21 18.59 32.47 21.63
C PRO A 21 18.70 31.90 23.06
N PRO A 22 19.16 32.69 24.04
CA PRO A 22 19.42 32.20 25.40
C PRO A 22 18.13 31.83 26.16
N GLN A 23 18.26 30.79 26.98
CA GLN A 23 17.22 30.19 27.83
C GLN A 23 16.58 31.20 28.80
N ARG A 24 15.24 31.31 28.74
CA ARG A 24 14.45 31.87 29.85
C ARG A 24 14.30 30.79 30.94
N ARG A 25 14.68 31.13 32.17
CA ARG A 25 14.52 30.28 33.37
C ARG A 25 13.05 29.86 33.53
N ALA A 26 12.81 28.56 33.69
CA ALA A 26 11.49 28.01 33.98
C ALA A 26 11.03 28.44 35.39
N PRO A 27 9.74 28.74 35.61
CA PRO A 27 9.19 28.87 36.95
C PRO A 27 9.02 27.49 37.60
N GLU A 28 9.32 27.39 38.90
CA GLU A 28 9.20 26.17 39.69
C GLU A 28 7.75 25.63 39.77
N PRO A 29 7.56 24.31 39.91
CA PRO A 29 6.24 23.73 40.05
C PRO A 29 5.68 24.03 41.45
N ARG A 30 4.57 24.78 41.50
CA ARG A 30 3.76 24.90 42.72
C ARG A 30 3.07 23.57 42.98
N GLU A 31 3.13 23.11 44.23
CA GLU A 31 2.40 21.94 44.71
C GLU A 31 0.90 22.12 44.43
N ARG A 32 0.33 21.22 43.62
CA ARG A 32 -1.10 21.18 43.35
C ARG A 32 -1.80 20.48 44.50
N ASP A 33 -2.62 21.24 45.22
CA ASP A 33 -3.61 20.70 46.18
C ASP A 33 -4.52 19.70 45.47
N ARG A 34 -4.40 18.41 45.83
CA ARG A 34 -5.10 17.28 45.20
C ARG A 34 -6.59 17.17 45.53
N ASP A 35 -7.10 18.02 46.41
CA ASP A 35 -8.43 17.85 46.98
C ASP A 35 -9.55 18.54 46.18
N ARG A 36 -9.22 19.36 45.16
CA ARG A 36 -10.21 20.09 44.35
C ARG A 36 -10.65 19.41 43.05
N ASP A 37 -9.95 18.36 42.64
CA ASP A 37 -10.20 17.71 41.34
C ASP A 37 -11.34 16.68 41.40
N ARG A 38 -11.74 16.23 42.61
CA ARG A 38 -12.75 15.17 42.76
C ARG A 38 -14.19 15.61 42.55
N ASP A 39 -14.49 16.88 42.80
CA ASP A 39 -15.86 17.40 42.67
C ASP A 39 -16.22 17.82 41.24
N ARG A 40 -15.21 18.06 40.38
CA ARG A 40 -15.42 18.53 39.00
C ARG A 40 -15.80 17.43 38.00
N ASP A 41 -15.47 16.18 38.33
CA ASP A 41 -15.77 15.03 37.46
C ASP A 41 -17.23 14.59 37.58
N ARG A 42 -17.86 14.83 38.75
CA ARG A 42 -19.23 14.35 39.02
C ARG A 42 -20.33 15.14 38.29
N ASP A 43 -20.09 16.41 37.99
CA ASP A 43 -21.05 17.25 37.27
C ASP A 43 -20.99 17.01 35.75
N ARG A 44 -19.85 16.55 35.22
CA ARG A 44 -19.63 16.37 33.78
C ARG A 44 -20.33 15.14 33.20
N ASP A 45 -20.57 14.12 34.02
CA ASP A 45 -21.26 12.91 33.60
C ASP A 45 -22.78 13.13 33.52
N ARG A 46 -23.35 14.06 34.29
CA ARG A 46 -24.79 14.32 34.35
C ARG A 46 -25.33 15.06 33.14
N ASP A 47 -24.52 15.89 32.49
CA ASP A 47 -24.90 16.61 31.28
C ASP A 47 -24.84 15.72 30.03
N ARG A 48 -23.96 14.71 30.02
CA ARG A 48 -23.73 13.81 28.87
C ARG A 48 -24.91 12.87 28.59
N ASP A 49 -25.65 12.50 29.62
CA ASP A 49 -26.83 11.64 29.48
C ASP A 49 -28.07 12.41 28.98
N ARG A 50 -28.16 13.72 29.26
CA ARG A 50 -29.30 14.56 28.87
C ARG A 50 -29.33 14.86 27.36
N ASP A 51 -28.15 15.04 26.75
CA ASP A 51 -28.01 15.25 25.30
C ASP A 51 -28.27 13.96 24.50
N ARG A 52 -27.97 12.79 25.08
CA ARG A 52 -28.19 11.49 24.42
C ARG A 52 -29.67 11.14 24.30
N GLU A 53 -30.48 11.46 25.31
CA GLU A 53 -31.92 11.19 25.26
C GLU A 53 -32.67 12.15 24.32
N GLN A 54 -32.30 13.44 24.25
CA GLN A 54 -32.92 14.39 23.31
C GLN A 54 -32.58 14.12 21.84
N SER A 55 -31.35 13.68 21.53
CA SER A 55 -30.94 13.39 20.14
C SER A 55 -31.65 12.17 19.52
N SER A 56 -32.19 11.25 20.34
CA SER A 56 -32.78 9.99 19.87
C SER A 56 -34.19 10.14 19.26
N SER A 57 -34.87 11.26 19.51
CA SER A 57 -36.28 11.45 19.11
C SER A 57 -36.47 12.41 17.93
N GLN A 58 -35.42 13.03 17.40
CA GLN A 58 -35.52 14.02 16.31
C GLN A 58 -34.72 13.68 15.03
N SER A 59 -33.97 12.58 14.99
CA SER A 59 -33.09 12.25 13.85
C SER A 59 -33.63 11.16 12.92
N ARG A 60 -34.94 11.16 12.63
CA ARG A 60 -35.53 10.29 11.59
C ARG A 60 -35.81 10.97 10.25
N GLU A 61 -35.62 12.28 10.15
CA GLU A 61 -35.75 13.00 8.88
C GLU A 61 -34.54 13.90 8.68
N SER A 62 -33.85 13.75 7.54
CA SER A 62 -32.82 14.66 7.01
C SER A 62 -31.34 14.35 7.32
N ALA A 63 -30.87 13.14 7.00
CA ALA A 63 -29.43 12.92 6.79
C ALA A 63 -29.13 11.86 5.71
N HIS A 64 -29.58 12.08 4.48
CA HIS A 64 -28.91 11.52 3.30
C HIS A 64 -27.60 12.30 3.06
N ALA A 65 -26.67 12.23 4.02
CA ALA A 65 -25.31 12.68 3.82
C ALA A 65 -24.64 11.71 2.83
N ALA A 66 -24.23 12.27 1.69
CA ALA A 66 -23.63 11.55 0.58
C ALA A 66 -22.51 10.62 1.05
N GLN A 67 -22.72 9.32 0.87
CA GLN A 67 -21.70 8.29 1.05
C GLN A 67 -20.48 8.69 0.20
N PRO A 68 -19.25 8.68 0.76
CA PRO A 68 -18.05 8.88 -0.03
C PRO A 68 -18.02 7.79 -1.09
N LYS A 69 -18.23 8.17 -2.35
CA LYS A 69 -18.15 7.28 -3.50
C LYS A 69 -16.79 6.58 -3.41
N LYS A 70 -16.80 5.27 -3.16
CA LYS A 70 -15.60 4.43 -3.26
C LYS A 70 -14.96 4.79 -4.60
N LYS A 71 -13.78 5.41 -4.57
CA LYS A 71 -13.04 5.70 -5.80
C LYS A 71 -12.87 4.35 -6.48
N ILE A 72 -13.46 4.23 -7.67
CA ILE A 72 -13.37 3.02 -8.48
C ILE A 72 -11.87 2.72 -8.58
N PRO A 73 -11.41 1.49 -8.26
CA PRO A 73 -10.01 1.14 -8.42
C PRO A 73 -9.55 1.55 -9.82
N PRO A 74 -8.42 2.28 -9.94
CA PRO A 74 -7.94 2.69 -11.24
C PRO A 74 -7.83 1.45 -12.13
N GLU A 75 -8.32 1.59 -13.36
CA GLU A 75 -8.41 0.48 -14.33
C GLU A 75 -7.06 -0.21 -14.55
N GLN A 76 -5.96 0.51 -14.30
CA GLN A 76 -4.59 0.02 -14.34
C GLN A 76 -3.99 -0.11 -12.93
N THR A 77 -4.14 -1.28 -12.32
CA THR A 77 -3.57 -1.59 -10.99
C THR A 77 -2.10 -2.05 -11.06
N ASN A 78 -1.50 -2.20 -12.25
CA ASN A 78 -0.13 -2.72 -12.50
C ASN A 78 0.16 -4.12 -11.93
N ALA A 79 -0.85 -4.81 -11.36
CA ALA A 79 -0.71 -6.11 -10.71
C ALA A 79 -0.10 -7.17 -11.64
N GLU A 80 -0.46 -7.15 -12.92
CA GLU A 80 0.11 -8.04 -13.93
C GLU A 80 1.62 -7.83 -14.11
N SER A 81 2.07 -6.57 -14.18
CA SER A 81 3.50 -6.25 -14.30
C SER A 81 4.29 -6.70 -13.08
N PHE A 82 3.72 -6.56 -11.88
CA PHE A 82 4.34 -7.07 -10.65
C PHE A 82 4.42 -8.59 -10.62
N TYR A 83 3.37 -9.27 -11.10
CA TYR A 83 3.35 -10.73 -11.19
C TYR A 83 4.47 -11.23 -12.10
N TYR A 84 4.55 -10.77 -13.35
CA TYR A 84 5.60 -11.22 -14.26
C TYR A 84 7.00 -10.86 -13.77
N LYS A 85 7.18 -9.67 -13.22
CA LYS A 85 8.47 -9.27 -12.66
C LYS A 85 8.92 -10.24 -11.56
N LYS A 86 8.03 -10.59 -10.63
CA LYS A 86 8.33 -11.55 -9.57
C LYS A 86 8.71 -12.92 -10.14
N GLN A 87 7.97 -13.40 -11.13
CA GLN A 87 8.22 -14.71 -11.75
C GLN A 87 9.52 -14.73 -12.57
N MET A 88 9.90 -13.62 -13.21
CA MET A 88 11.18 -13.45 -13.90
C MET A 88 12.36 -13.41 -12.93
N ASP A 89 12.25 -12.61 -11.86
CA ASP A 89 13.31 -12.45 -10.86
C ASP A 89 13.58 -13.79 -10.14
N SER A 90 12.51 -14.53 -9.81
CA SER A 90 12.60 -15.87 -9.21
C SER A 90 12.83 -16.99 -10.22
N ARG A 91 12.87 -16.70 -11.53
CA ARG A 91 12.92 -17.69 -12.62
C ARG A 91 11.96 -18.88 -12.43
N THR A 92 10.78 -18.61 -11.89
CA THR A 92 9.83 -19.65 -11.48
C THR A 92 9.35 -20.43 -12.70
N PRO A 93 9.39 -21.78 -12.67
CA PRO A 93 8.80 -22.59 -13.72
C PRO A 93 7.29 -22.35 -13.78
N MET A 94 6.81 -22.09 -14.99
CA MET A 94 5.44 -21.71 -15.27
C MET A 94 4.89 -22.61 -16.37
N VAL A 95 3.62 -22.97 -16.24
CA VAL A 95 2.87 -23.65 -17.28
C VAL A 95 1.87 -22.67 -17.89
N ILE A 96 1.96 -22.48 -19.20
CA ILE A 96 1.08 -21.64 -19.99
C ILE A 96 0.13 -22.54 -20.76
N VAL A 97 -1.17 -22.34 -20.56
CA VAL A 97 -2.21 -23.05 -21.31
C VAL A 97 -2.74 -22.14 -22.38
N LEU A 98 -2.62 -22.56 -23.64
CA LEU A 98 -3.09 -21.83 -24.81
C LEU A 98 -4.61 -22.06 -25.03
N GLN A 99 -5.20 -21.28 -25.93
CA GLN A 99 -6.63 -21.38 -26.28
C GLN A 99 -7.01 -22.73 -26.90
N ASP A 100 -6.09 -23.39 -27.59
CA ASP A 100 -6.22 -24.75 -28.13
C ASP A 100 -6.06 -25.85 -27.06
N ASN A 101 -5.79 -25.48 -25.81
CA ASN A 101 -5.47 -26.35 -24.68
C ASN A 101 -4.08 -27.02 -24.77
N GLU A 102 -3.19 -26.55 -25.63
CA GLU A 102 -1.77 -26.91 -25.56
C GLU A 102 -1.17 -26.34 -24.26
N LYS A 103 -0.34 -27.16 -23.59
CA LYS A 103 0.39 -26.77 -22.38
C LYS A 103 1.85 -26.62 -22.72
N ILE A 104 2.40 -25.46 -22.38
CA ILE A 104 3.81 -25.15 -22.60
C ILE A 104 4.44 -24.82 -21.26
N ASN A 105 5.48 -25.56 -20.92
CA ASN A 105 6.21 -25.45 -19.68
C ASN A 105 7.49 -24.64 -19.92
N GLY A 106 7.84 -23.77 -18.99
CA GLY A 106 9.11 -23.03 -19.05
C GLY A 106 9.16 -21.82 -18.13
N THR A 107 10.22 -21.04 -18.25
CA THR A 107 10.45 -19.84 -17.43
C THR A 107 10.24 -18.58 -18.26
N ILE A 108 9.61 -17.56 -17.67
CA ILE A 108 9.40 -16.28 -18.33
C ILE A 108 10.71 -15.49 -18.32
N GLU A 109 11.24 -15.17 -19.50
CA GLU A 109 12.49 -14.41 -19.67
C GLU A 109 12.22 -12.92 -19.89
N TRP A 110 11.11 -12.59 -20.55
CA TRP A 110 10.71 -11.21 -20.84
C TRP A 110 9.20 -11.11 -21.03
N TYR A 111 8.61 -9.99 -20.62
CA TYR A 111 7.21 -9.66 -20.90
C TYR A 111 7.09 -8.30 -21.56
N ASP A 112 6.09 -8.17 -22.41
CA ASP A 112 5.62 -6.89 -22.97
C ASP A 112 4.12 -6.75 -22.71
N LYS A 113 3.49 -5.73 -23.29
CA LYS A 113 2.05 -5.51 -23.24
C LYS A 113 1.28 -6.68 -23.83
N ASN A 114 1.69 -7.16 -25.01
CA ASN A 114 0.91 -8.12 -25.81
C ASN A 114 1.58 -9.49 -25.98
N SER A 115 2.83 -9.64 -25.56
CA SER A 115 3.61 -10.86 -25.76
C SER A 115 4.46 -11.20 -24.55
N ILE A 116 4.83 -12.47 -24.43
CA ILE A 116 5.70 -13.01 -23.39
C ILE A 116 6.71 -13.93 -24.06
N LYS A 117 7.99 -13.78 -23.72
CA LYS A 117 9.07 -14.67 -24.15
C LYS A 117 9.25 -15.75 -23.09
N LEU A 118 9.02 -16.99 -23.48
CA LEU A 118 9.16 -18.17 -22.64
C LEU A 118 10.41 -18.95 -23.08
N HIS A 119 11.28 -19.26 -22.11
CA HIS A 119 12.39 -20.17 -22.29
C HIS A 119 11.93 -21.58 -21.89
N ARG A 120 11.98 -22.52 -22.84
CA ARG A 120 11.60 -23.92 -22.63
C ARG A 120 12.85 -24.74 -22.38
N GLU A 121 12.77 -25.75 -21.52
CA GLU A 121 13.83 -26.76 -21.39
C GLU A 121 13.77 -27.76 -22.55
N ASP A 122 12.57 -28.07 -23.04
CA ASP A 122 12.34 -29.06 -24.10
C ASP A 122 12.56 -28.53 -25.53
N GLY A 123 13.13 -27.34 -25.73
CA GLY A 123 13.32 -26.80 -27.09
C GLY A 123 13.63 -25.30 -27.20
N PRO A 124 13.49 -24.72 -28.40
CA PRO A 124 13.80 -23.31 -28.64
C PRO A 124 12.83 -22.38 -27.91
N ASN A 125 13.30 -21.16 -27.63
CA ASN A 125 12.51 -20.13 -26.95
C ASN A 125 11.28 -19.76 -27.80
N LEU A 126 10.13 -19.65 -27.14
CA LEU A 126 8.89 -19.26 -27.77
C LEU A 126 8.50 -17.83 -27.40
N LEU A 127 7.95 -17.11 -28.38
CA LEU A 127 7.29 -15.84 -28.16
C LEU A 127 5.78 -16.07 -28.25
N ILE A 128 5.11 -16.01 -27.10
CA ILE A 128 3.68 -16.29 -26.99
C ILE A 128 2.92 -14.97 -26.92
N LEU A 129 1.90 -14.81 -27.77
CA LEU A 129 1.02 -13.66 -27.74
C LEU A 129 -0.03 -13.86 -26.64
N LYS A 130 -0.22 -12.85 -25.78
CA LYS A 130 -1.11 -12.95 -24.62
C LYS A 130 -2.57 -13.22 -24.97
N HIS A 131 -3.03 -12.79 -26.15
CA HIS A 131 -4.39 -13.07 -26.61
C HIS A 131 -4.64 -14.55 -26.88
N ASN A 132 -3.59 -15.35 -27.09
CA ASN A 132 -3.68 -16.80 -27.26
C ASN A 132 -3.56 -17.57 -25.93
N ILE A 133 -3.26 -16.88 -24.82
CA ILE A 133 -3.13 -17.50 -23.50
C ILE A 133 -4.51 -17.59 -22.85
N LYS A 134 -4.89 -18.79 -22.43
CA LYS A 134 -6.11 -19.04 -21.67
C LYS A 134 -5.90 -18.75 -20.19
N TYR A 135 -4.87 -19.36 -19.60
CA TYR A 135 -4.42 -19.09 -18.23
C TYR A 135 -2.98 -19.58 -18.05
N LEU A 136 -2.37 -19.15 -16.95
CA LEU A 136 -1.03 -19.54 -16.54
C LEU A 136 -1.04 -19.95 -15.06
N TYR A 137 -0.20 -20.91 -14.70
CA TYR A 137 -0.06 -21.35 -13.30
C TYR A 137 1.38 -21.77 -13.02
N LYS A 138 1.78 -21.71 -11.76
CA LYS A 138 3.12 -22.12 -11.33
C LYS A 138 3.23 -23.64 -11.48
N ASP A 139 4.35 -24.11 -12.00
CA ASP A 139 4.62 -25.54 -11.98
C ASP A 139 4.87 -25.96 -10.53
N GLU A 140 4.07 -26.90 -10.01
CA GLU A 140 4.13 -27.34 -8.60
C GLU A 140 5.32 -28.27 -8.31
N SER A 141 6.04 -28.69 -9.36
CA SER A 141 7.21 -29.56 -9.26
C SER A 141 8.38 -28.96 -8.46
N ASP A 142 8.47 -27.63 -8.34
CA ASP A 142 9.57 -26.92 -7.65
C ASP A 142 9.17 -26.34 -6.27
N SER A 143 7.91 -26.48 -5.85
CA SER A 143 7.40 -25.89 -4.59
C SER A 143 7.33 -26.85 -3.41
N ASN A 144 7.84 -28.06 -3.55
CA ASN A 144 7.70 -29.13 -2.56
C ASN A 144 8.93 -29.31 -1.65
N ASP A 145 9.95 -28.46 -1.75
CA ASP A 145 11.24 -28.63 -1.06
C ASP A 145 11.46 -27.73 0.19
N ASP A 146 10.46 -26.96 0.63
CA ASP A 146 10.60 -26.00 1.77
C ASP A 146 9.91 -26.44 3.09
N ASP A 147 9.37 -27.66 3.19
CA ASP A 147 8.68 -28.18 4.39
C ASP A 147 9.26 -29.52 4.92
N GLU A 148 10.59 -29.60 5.15
CA GLU A 148 11.19 -30.67 5.97
C GLU A 148 12.17 -30.17 7.05
#